data_AF-A0A0L6JIX4-F1
#
_entry.id   AF-A0A0L6JIX4-F1
#
_cell.length_a   1.000
_cell.length_b   1.000
_cell.length_c   1.000
_cell.angle_alpha   90.00
_cell.angle_beta   90.00
_cell.angle_gamma   90.00
#
_symmetry.space_group_name_H-M   'P 1'
#
loop_
_entity.id
_entity.type
_entity.pdbx_description
1 polymer ?
#
loop_
_entity_poly.entity_id
_entity_poly.type
_entity_poly.pdbx_seq_one_letter_code
_entity_poly.pdbx_strand_id
1 'polypeptide(L)'
;MGHDSLLIILFKIVMVVIIIGLIVFAVCAIFRRVVKMILELYGKSKNNVTKENKLGYVDEKETLLKSSSRRWPNIKNIFKIFNKKGLSWKDIVTNRDKVRFIYRQKVWSFIKKGYEFKNILTPSELGKEVEELYKEDVSHLTSAYNKARYSNESVGINEVEMLVKKFGNKSYMTSK
;
A
#
# COMPACT_ATOMS: atom_id res chain seq x y z
N MET A 1 -42.54 -46.61 26.19
CA MET A 1 -42.57 -45.33 25.45
C MET A 1 -41.76 -44.20 26.08
N GLY A 2 -41.46 -44.19 27.39
CA GLY A 2 -40.66 -43.13 28.02
C GLY A 2 -39.13 -43.26 27.87
N HIS A 3 -38.60 -44.48 27.80
CA HIS A 3 -37.14 -44.72 27.77
C HIS A 3 -36.47 -44.29 26.46
N ASP A 4 -37.11 -44.52 25.31
CA ASP A 4 -36.54 -44.19 24.00
C ASP A 4 -36.42 -42.67 23.82
N SER A 5 -37.40 -41.91 24.33
CA SER A 5 -37.39 -40.44 24.32
C SER A 5 -36.27 -39.86 25.19
N LEU A 6 -35.96 -40.49 26.33
CA LEU A 6 -34.87 -40.06 27.21
C LEU A 6 -33.49 -40.29 26.56
N LEU A 7 -33.31 -41.42 25.85
CA LEU A 7 -32.07 -41.71 25.14
C LEU A 7 -31.80 -40.72 23.99
N ILE A 8 -32.84 -40.32 23.26
CA ILE A 8 -32.71 -39.33 22.17
C ILE A 8 -32.33 -37.95 22.73
N ILE A 9 -32.91 -37.54 23.86
CA ILE A 9 -32.59 -36.27 24.53
C ILE A 9 -31.13 -36.28 25.00
N LEU A 10 -30.68 -37.37 25.63
CA LEU A 10 -29.30 -37.53 26.09
C LEU A 10 -28.30 -37.43 24.92
N PHE A 11 -28.58 -38.08 23.80
CA PHE A 11 -27.72 -38.04 22.62
C PHE A 11 -27.60 -36.63 22.01
N LYS A 12 -28.70 -35.87 21.98
CA LYS A 12 -28.69 -34.47 21.51
C LYS A 12 -27.81 -33.58 22.39
N ILE A 13 -27.88 -33.75 23.71
CA ILE A 13 -27.03 -32.98 24.64
C ILE A 13 -25.56 -33.29 24.40
N VAL A 14 -25.20 -34.56 24.27
CA VAL A 14 -23.81 -34.98 23.98
C VAL A 14 -23.32 -34.38 22.66
N MET A 15 -24.13 -34.42 21.61
CA MET A 15 -23.78 -33.82 20.31
C MET A 15 -23.56 -32.30 20.40
N VAL A 16 -24.41 -31.59 21.13
CA VAL A 16 -24.26 -30.14 21.34
C VAL A 16 -22.95 -29.83 22.08
N VAL A 17 -22.60 -30.60 23.11
CA VAL A 17 -21.35 -30.44 23.85
C VAL A 17 -20.13 -30.67 22.95
N ILE A 18 -20.17 -31.68 22.08
CA ILE A 18 -19.09 -31.96 21.12
C ILE A 18 -18.94 -30.79 20.12
N ILE A 19 -20.04 -30.27 19.59
CA ILE A 19 -20.03 -29.15 18.64
C ILE A 19 -19.45 -27.90 19.30
N ILE A 20 -19.86 -27.59 20.54
CA ILE A 20 -19.30 -26.45 21.29
C ILE A 20 -17.80 -26.65 21.51
N GLY A 21 -17.36 -27.85 21.87
CA GLY A 21 -15.95 -28.18 22.02
C GLY A 21 -15.15 -27.97 20.74
N LEU A 22 -15.68 -28.38 19.58
CA LEU A 22 -15.04 -28.16 18.28
C LEU A 22 -14.97 -26.68 17.90
N ILE A 23 -16.02 -25.90 18.21
CA ILE A 23 -16.04 -24.45 17.97
C ILE A 23 -14.97 -23.76 18.82
N VAL A 24 -14.90 -24.06 20.12
CA VAL A 24 -13.89 -23.50 21.02
C VAL A 24 -12.48 -23.88 20.55
N PHE A 25 -12.28 -25.15 20.17
CA PHE A 25 -11.01 -25.62 19.63
C PHE A 25 -10.61 -24.87 18.35
N ALA A 26 -11.54 -24.69 17.41
CA ALA A 26 -11.31 -23.96 16.17
C ALA A 26 -10.95 -22.49 16.45
N VAL A 27 -11.69 -21.81 17.34
CA VAL A 27 -11.41 -20.42 17.74
C VAL A 27 -10.02 -20.32 18.38
N CYS A 28 -9.67 -21.21 19.32
CA CYS A 28 -8.34 -21.23 19.93
C CYS A 28 -7.22 -21.51 18.90
N ALA A 29 -7.44 -22.40 17.94
CA ALA A 29 -6.46 -22.72 16.90
C ALA A 29 -6.24 -21.53 15.95
N ILE A 30 -7.32 -20.85 15.55
CA ILE A 30 -7.26 -19.63 14.73
C ILE A 30 -6.56 -18.51 15.50
N PHE A 31 -6.93 -18.29 16.76
CA PHE A 31 -6.32 -17.27 17.61
C PHE A 31 -4.80 -17.49 17.74
N ARG A 32 -4.35 -18.73 17.98
CA ARG A 32 -2.91 -19.06 18.02
C ARG A 32 -2.20 -18.77 16.71
N ARG A 33 -2.81 -19.06 15.55
CA ARG A 33 -2.22 -18.75 14.24
C ARG A 33 -2.13 -17.25 14.00
N VAL A 34 -3.17 -16.49 14.36
CA VAL A 34 -3.21 -15.03 14.21
C VAL A 34 -2.17 -14.37 15.11
N VAL A 35 -2.07 -14.78 16.38
CA VAL A 35 -1.05 -14.25 17.30
C VAL A 35 0.36 -14.54 16.78
N LYS A 36 0.63 -15.76 16.28
CA LYS A 36 1.94 -16.09 15.70
C LYS A 36 2.27 -15.21 14.48
N MET A 37 1.32 -14.99 13.58
CA MET A 37 1.50 -14.09 12.43
C MET A 37 1.76 -12.65 12.87
N ILE A 38 1.03 -12.14 13.86
CA ILE A 38 1.24 -10.79 14.40
C ILE A 38 2.62 -10.70 15.08
N LEU A 39 3.02 -11.70 15.85
CA LEU A 39 4.32 -11.73 16.53
C LEU A 39 5.48 -11.79 15.52
N GLU A 40 5.33 -12.50 14.40
CA GLU A 40 6.32 -12.52 13.32
C GLU A 40 6.41 -11.17 12.58
N LEU A 41 5.29 -10.44 12.47
CA LEU A 41 5.23 -9.10 11.88
C LEU A 41 5.82 -8.02 12.81
N TYR A 42 5.65 -8.15 14.13
CA TYR A 42 6.16 -7.19 15.12
C TYR A 42 7.58 -7.53 15.63
N GLY A 43 7.92 -8.82 15.71
CA GLY A 43 9.23 -9.33 16.17
C GLY A 43 10.39 -9.00 15.24
N LYS A 44 10.12 -8.65 13.98
CA LYS A 44 11.13 -8.14 13.03
C LYS A 44 11.51 -6.66 13.24
N SER A 45 10.96 -5.98 14.25
CA SER A 45 11.22 -4.54 14.51
C SER A 45 12.18 -4.27 15.67
N LYS A 46 12.87 -5.28 16.23
CA LYS A 46 13.71 -5.12 17.43
C LYS A 46 15.19 -5.51 17.26
N ASN A 47 15.75 -5.40 16.05
CA ASN A 47 17.17 -5.68 15.79
C ASN A 47 17.95 -4.53 15.11
N ASN A 48 17.52 -3.27 15.23
CA ASN A 48 18.28 -2.13 14.69
C ASN A 48 18.48 -1.01 15.72
N VAL A 49 18.84 -1.36 16.94
CA VAL A 49 19.42 -0.40 17.88
C VAL A 49 20.73 -1.00 18.36
N THR A 50 21.83 -0.67 17.66
CA THR A 50 23.19 -0.43 18.17
C THR A 50 24.18 -0.47 17.00
N LYS A 51 24.58 0.72 16.56
CA LYS A 51 25.91 1.12 16.05
C LYS A 51 25.72 2.45 15.32
N GLU A 52 25.75 3.55 16.06
CA GLU A 52 26.96 4.37 16.24
C GLU A 52 27.63 4.75 14.92
N ASN A 53 27.43 6.03 14.55
CA ASN A 53 28.40 6.95 13.97
C ASN A 53 29.62 6.32 13.30
N LYS A 54 29.58 6.18 11.98
CA LYS A 54 30.74 6.45 11.12
C LYS A 54 30.25 6.97 9.77
N LEU A 55 30.64 8.20 9.47
CA LEU A 55 30.72 8.75 8.13
C LEU A 55 31.45 7.73 7.24
N GLY A 56 30.76 7.23 6.23
CA GLY A 56 31.30 6.27 5.28
C GLY A 56 30.30 6.12 4.15
N TYR A 57 30.70 6.58 2.97
CA TYR A 57 29.99 6.39 1.70
C TYR A 57 29.39 4.98 1.64
N VAL A 58 28.06 4.89 1.54
CA VAL A 58 27.38 3.63 1.23
C VAL A 58 27.45 3.48 -0.28
N ASP A 59 28.48 2.78 -0.75
CA ASP A 59 28.52 2.23 -2.10
C ASP A 59 27.42 1.17 -2.20
N GLU A 60 26.25 1.57 -2.72
CA GLU A 60 25.16 0.65 -3.07
C GLU A 60 25.60 -0.18 -4.27
N LYS A 61 26.39 -1.23 -4.01
CA LYS A 61 26.68 -2.25 -5.00
C LYS A 61 25.37 -2.88 -5.44
N GLU A 62 25.08 -2.65 -6.71
CA GLU A 62 24.04 -3.29 -7.49
C GLU A 62 24.02 -4.80 -7.23
N THR A 63 22.97 -5.29 -6.57
CA THR A 63 22.58 -6.69 -6.74
C THR A 63 21.95 -6.83 -8.11
N LEU A 64 22.83 -7.08 -9.08
CA LEU A 64 22.52 -7.63 -10.40
C LEU A 64 21.50 -8.76 -10.27
N LEU A 65 20.32 -8.52 -10.83
CA LEU A 65 19.41 -9.47 -11.45
C LEU A 65 19.52 -10.94 -10.98
N LYS A 66 18.84 -11.26 -9.86
CA LYS A 66 18.26 -12.60 -9.66
C LYS A 66 17.21 -12.56 -8.55
N SER A 67 15.93 -12.53 -8.92
CA SER A 67 14.89 -13.33 -8.27
C SER A 67 13.55 -13.07 -8.96
N SER A 68 13.23 -13.93 -9.93
CA SER A 68 11.89 -14.17 -10.47
C SER A 68 10.99 -14.85 -9.43
N SER A 69 10.85 -14.22 -8.27
CA SER A 69 9.90 -14.62 -7.24
C SER A 69 9.04 -13.40 -6.99
N ARG A 70 7.72 -13.55 -7.14
CA ARG A 70 6.64 -12.58 -6.90
C ARG A 70 6.80 -11.84 -5.57
N ARG A 71 7.77 -10.92 -5.52
CA ARG A 71 8.16 -10.14 -4.35
C ARG A 71 7.19 -8.99 -4.35
N TRP A 72 6.19 -9.07 -3.48
CA TRP A 72 5.31 -7.92 -3.27
C TRP A 72 6.20 -6.72 -2.98
N PRO A 73 6.10 -5.63 -3.75
CA PRO A 73 6.92 -4.46 -3.52
C PRO A 73 6.67 -4.02 -2.08
N ASN A 74 7.72 -3.77 -1.30
CA ASN A 74 7.61 -3.41 0.11
C ASN A 74 6.79 -2.11 0.24
N ILE A 75 5.46 -2.27 0.38
CA ILE A 75 4.48 -1.18 0.36
C ILE A 75 4.82 -0.15 1.45
N LYS A 76 5.42 -0.59 2.56
CA LYS A 76 5.92 0.28 3.64
C LYS A 76 7.00 1.27 3.19
N ASN A 77 7.95 0.84 2.35
CA ASN A 77 9.03 1.71 1.85
C ASN A 77 8.49 2.67 0.80
N ILE A 78 7.60 2.20 -0.06
CA ILE A 78 6.91 3.04 -1.04
C ILE A 78 6.07 4.08 -0.29
N PHE A 79 5.28 3.67 0.69
CA PHE A 79 4.49 4.59 1.50
C PHE A 79 5.37 5.68 2.13
N LYS A 80 6.53 5.36 2.70
CA LYS A 80 7.47 6.38 3.21
C LYS A 80 7.95 7.37 2.14
N ILE A 81 8.16 6.93 0.90
CA ILE A 81 8.54 7.81 -0.22
C ILE A 81 7.38 8.74 -0.60
N PHE A 82 6.14 8.24 -0.57
CA PHE A 82 4.96 9.01 -0.96
C PHE A 82 4.39 9.90 0.19
N ASN A 83 4.62 9.52 1.46
CA ASN A 83 4.11 10.19 2.66
C ASN A 83 5.15 11.09 3.37
N LYS A 84 6.30 11.36 2.75
CA LYS A 84 7.39 12.15 3.35
C LYS A 84 7.00 13.59 3.76
N LYS A 85 5.83 14.05 3.33
CA LYS A 85 5.11 15.21 3.86
C LYS A 85 3.63 14.83 3.91
N GLY A 86 3.05 14.68 5.09
CA GLY A 86 1.62 14.41 5.27
C GLY A 86 0.72 15.59 4.89
N LEU A 87 1.02 16.26 3.78
CA LEU A 87 0.25 17.40 3.27
C LEU A 87 -1.09 16.89 2.75
N SER A 88 -2.17 17.25 3.45
CA SER A 88 -3.52 17.10 2.94
C SER A 88 -3.69 18.01 1.73
N TRP A 89 -4.59 17.67 0.80
CA TRP A 89 -4.88 18.50 -0.39
C TRP A 89 -5.13 19.97 -0.03
N LYS A 90 -5.74 20.23 1.13
CA LYS A 90 -6.06 21.57 1.66
C LYS A 90 -4.83 22.36 2.11
N ASP A 91 -3.78 21.67 2.56
CA ASP A 91 -2.54 22.30 3.05
C ASP A 91 -1.59 22.68 1.91
N ILE A 92 -1.93 22.31 0.67
CA ILE A 92 -1.11 22.56 -0.50
C ILE A 92 -1.36 23.96 -1.04
N VAL A 93 -0.44 24.86 -0.70
CA VAL A 93 -0.51 26.28 -1.11
C VAL A 93 -0.19 26.47 -2.60
N THR A 94 0.83 25.76 -3.13
CA THR A 94 1.32 26.03 -4.49
C THR A 94 0.71 25.10 -5.54
N ASN A 95 0.43 25.64 -6.74
CA ASN A 95 -0.04 24.85 -7.88
C ASN A 95 0.94 23.73 -8.27
N ARG A 96 2.25 23.99 -8.16
CA ARG A 96 3.28 22.96 -8.40
C ARG A 96 3.14 21.79 -7.45
N ASP A 97 2.94 22.06 -6.16
CA ASP A 97 2.75 20.99 -5.18
C ASP A 97 1.43 20.24 -5.39
N LYS A 98 0.38 20.91 -5.89
CA LYS A 98 -0.89 20.26 -6.28
C LYS A 98 -0.68 19.27 -7.41
N VAL A 99 0.04 19.64 -8.47
CA VAL A 99 0.39 18.72 -9.57
C VAL A 99 1.18 17.52 -9.05
N ARG A 100 2.20 17.78 -8.21
CA ARG A 100 3.01 16.71 -7.61
C ARG A 100 2.17 15.77 -6.76
N PHE A 101 1.16 16.29 -6.06
CA PHE A 101 0.22 15.48 -5.29
C PHE A 101 -0.66 14.61 -6.20
N ILE A 102 -1.27 15.17 -7.25
CA ILE A 102 -2.11 14.43 -8.19
C ILE A 102 -1.32 13.28 -8.82
N TYR A 103 -0.09 13.55 -9.29
CA TYR A 103 0.80 12.52 -9.83
C TYR A 103 1.06 11.41 -8.81
N ARG A 104 1.40 11.76 -7.56
CA ARG A 104 1.62 10.78 -6.50
C ARG A 104 0.41 9.89 -6.25
N GLN A 105 -0.78 10.48 -6.18
CA GLN A 105 -2.02 9.71 -5.99
C GLN A 105 -2.32 8.80 -7.18
N LYS A 106 -2.00 9.25 -8.40
CA LYS A 106 -2.21 8.45 -9.60
C LYS A 106 -1.29 7.24 -9.63
N VAL A 107 0.00 7.42 -9.37
CA VAL A 107 0.96 6.31 -9.24
C VAL A 107 0.54 5.35 -8.12
N TRP A 108 0.10 5.88 -6.98
CA TRP A 108 -0.43 5.07 -5.88
C TRP A 108 -1.65 4.24 -6.29
N SER A 109 -2.52 4.77 -7.15
CA SER A 109 -3.66 4.01 -7.67
C SER A 109 -3.24 2.80 -8.51
N PHE A 110 -2.16 2.91 -9.29
CA PHE A 110 -1.63 1.77 -10.06
C PHE A 110 -0.98 0.73 -9.14
N ILE A 111 -0.25 1.18 -8.11
CA ILE A 111 0.32 0.27 -7.11
C ILE A 111 -0.78 -0.53 -6.41
N LYS A 112 -1.91 0.13 -6.06
CA LYS A 112 -3.09 -0.57 -5.51
C LYS A 112 -3.71 -1.58 -6.48
N LYS A 113 -3.60 -1.34 -7.80
CA LYS A 113 -4.02 -2.27 -8.87
C LYS A 113 -3.01 -3.39 -9.13
N GLY A 114 -1.89 -3.44 -8.40
CA GLY A 114 -0.87 -4.48 -8.53
C GLY A 114 0.34 -4.09 -9.37
N TYR A 115 0.52 -2.82 -9.73
CA TYR A 115 1.73 -2.36 -10.40
C TYR A 115 2.96 -2.56 -9.50
N GLU A 116 3.98 -3.22 -10.04
CA GLU A 116 5.26 -3.40 -9.36
C GLU A 116 6.10 -2.12 -9.49
N PHE A 117 6.06 -1.28 -8.46
CA PHE A 117 6.79 -0.01 -8.48
C PHE A 117 8.31 -0.23 -8.45
N LYS A 118 8.99 0.23 -9.51
CA LYS A 118 10.44 0.21 -9.66
C LYS A 118 11.00 1.61 -9.39
N ASN A 119 11.86 1.75 -8.39
CA ASN A 119 12.43 3.06 -8.00
C ASN A 119 13.43 3.62 -9.03
N ILE A 120 13.98 2.76 -9.89
CA ILE A 120 14.96 3.10 -10.93
C ILE A 120 14.34 3.89 -12.08
N LEU A 121 13.02 3.78 -12.26
CA LEU A 121 12.34 4.44 -13.38
C LEU A 121 12.14 5.93 -13.12
N THR A 122 12.43 6.72 -14.14
CA THR A 122 12.03 8.13 -14.20
C THR A 122 10.51 8.26 -14.31
N PRO A 123 9.92 9.42 -13.98
CA PRO A 123 8.48 9.64 -14.16
C PRO A 123 8.01 9.38 -15.60
N SER A 124 8.81 9.77 -16.59
CA SER A 124 8.51 9.55 -18.01
C SER A 124 8.51 8.08 -18.40
N GLU A 125 9.47 7.30 -17.91
CA GLU A 125 9.53 5.86 -18.16
C GLU A 125 8.39 5.13 -17.44
N LEU A 126 8.12 5.48 -16.18
CA LEU A 126 6.98 4.95 -15.43
C LEU A 126 5.67 5.24 -16.17
N GLY A 127 5.49 6.47 -16.67
CA GLY A 127 4.31 6.88 -17.42
C GLY A 127 4.06 6.01 -18.66
N LYS A 128 5.10 5.76 -19.46
CA LYS A 128 5.01 4.87 -20.63
C LYS A 128 4.68 3.43 -20.25
N GLU A 129 5.32 2.91 -19.20
CA GLU A 129 5.07 1.54 -18.74
C GLU A 129 3.61 1.37 -18.26
N VAL A 130 3.08 2.30 -17.48
CA VAL A 130 1.69 2.22 -17.02
C VAL A 130 0.68 2.46 -18.13
N GLU A 131 1.00 3.28 -19.14
CA GLU A 131 0.18 3.44 -20.34
C GLU A 131 0.05 2.13 -21.12
N GLU A 132 1.17 1.43 -21.28
CA GLU A 132 1.18 0.15 -21.98
C GLU A 132 0.38 -0.94 -21.24
N LEU A 133 0.56 -1.01 -19.91
CA LEU A 133 -0.05 -2.01 -19.05
C LEU A 133 -1.55 -1.77 -18.80
N TYR A 134 -1.94 -0.52 -18.53
CA TYR A 134 -3.29 -0.18 -18.09
C TYR A 134 -4.14 0.49 -19.19
N LYS A 135 -3.55 0.75 -20.36
CA LYS A 135 -4.19 1.47 -21.49
C LYS A 135 -4.78 2.82 -21.06
N GLU A 136 -4.14 3.47 -20.10
CA GLU A 136 -4.58 4.73 -19.53
C GLU A 136 -3.53 5.82 -19.84
N ASP A 137 -3.91 6.82 -20.63
CA ASP A 137 -3.07 7.97 -20.97
C ASP A 137 -2.78 8.84 -19.74
N VAL A 138 -1.51 8.84 -19.31
CA VAL A 138 -0.98 9.66 -18.22
C VAL A 138 0.12 10.61 -18.69
N SER A 139 0.37 10.69 -19.99
CA SER A 139 1.41 11.50 -20.62
C SER A 139 1.31 12.97 -20.19
N HIS A 140 0.11 13.54 -20.22
CA HIS A 140 -0.15 14.92 -19.81
C HIS A 140 0.16 15.15 -18.32
N LEU A 141 -0.25 14.22 -17.45
CA LEU A 141 0.04 14.31 -16.00
C LEU A 141 1.53 14.16 -15.71
N THR A 142 2.21 13.30 -16.45
CA THR A 142 3.65 13.04 -16.33
C THR A 142 4.47 14.25 -16.79
N SER A 143 4.06 14.88 -17.90
CA SER A 143 4.65 16.12 -18.39
C SER A 143 4.48 17.26 -17.38
N ALA A 144 3.26 17.48 -16.88
CA ALA A 144 2.99 18.48 -15.86
C ALA A 144 3.78 18.23 -14.56
N TYR A 145 3.94 16.96 -14.16
CA TYR A 145 4.77 16.58 -13.02
C TYR A 145 6.25 16.96 -13.23
N ASN A 146 6.81 16.62 -14.39
CA ASN A 146 8.19 16.96 -14.72
C ASN A 146 8.39 18.48 -14.74
N LYS A 147 7.46 19.23 -15.33
CA LYS A 147 7.45 20.69 -15.30
C LYS A 147 7.43 21.23 -13.86
N ALA A 148 6.51 20.76 -13.03
CA ALA A 148 6.40 21.18 -11.64
C ALA A 148 7.61 20.79 -10.76
N ARG A 149 8.41 19.80 -11.18
CA ARG A 149 9.59 19.31 -10.45
C ARG A 149 10.89 19.95 -10.90
N TYR A 150 11.07 20.18 -12.19
CA TYR A 150 12.35 20.55 -12.79
C TYR A 150 12.34 21.92 -13.48
N SER A 151 11.17 22.49 -13.78
CA SER A 151 11.05 23.83 -14.34
C SER A 151 10.76 24.87 -13.27
N ASN A 152 11.29 26.08 -13.47
CA ASN A 152 10.95 27.26 -12.69
C ASN A 152 9.66 27.95 -13.16
N GLU A 153 9.04 27.45 -14.23
CA GLU A 153 7.77 27.99 -14.73
C GLU A 153 6.63 27.82 -13.73
N SER A 154 5.78 28.84 -13.65
CA SER A 154 4.55 28.77 -12.87
C SER A 154 3.55 27.84 -13.56
N VAL A 155 2.93 26.97 -12.75
CA VAL A 155 1.83 26.12 -13.22
C VAL A 155 0.53 26.92 -13.07
N GLY A 156 -0.18 27.09 -14.19
CA GLY A 156 -1.45 27.82 -14.22
C GLY A 156 -2.54 27.11 -13.43
N ILE A 157 -3.44 27.88 -12.81
CA ILE A 157 -4.56 27.31 -12.04
C ILE A 157 -5.47 26.44 -12.91
N ASN A 158 -5.72 26.87 -14.16
CA ASN A 158 -6.53 26.13 -15.14
C ASN A 158 -5.93 24.75 -15.46
N GLU A 159 -4.60 24.66 -15.52
CA GLU A 159 -3.90 23.39 -15.78
C GLU A 159 -4.09 22.43 -14.60
N VAL A 160 -4.00 22.94 -13.36
CA VAL A 160 -4.27 22.15 -12.15
C VAL A 160 -5.72 21.66 -12.14
N GLU A 161 -6.69 22.53 -12.43
CA GLU A 161 -8.11 22.17 -12.45
C GLU A 161 -8.41 21.08 -13.49
N MET A 162 -7.82 21.19 -14.68
CA MET A 162 -7.93 20.17 -15.72
C MET A 162 -7.35 18.82 -15.26
N LEU A 163 -6.17 18.83 -14.63
CA LEU A 163 -5.54 17.63 -14.08
C LEU A 163 -6.36 17.02 -12.95
N VAL A 164 -6.98 17.84 -12.09
CA VAL A 164 -7.91 17.40 -11.05
C VAL A 164 -9.14 16.75 -11.67
N LYS A 165 -9.72 17.35 -12.72
CA LYS A 165 -10.90 16.79 -13.39
C LYS A 165 -10.60 15.45 -14.06
N LYS A 166 -9.43 15.31 -14.70
CA LYS A 166 -9.04 14.10 -15.45
C LYS A 166 -8.51 12.99 -14.53
N PHE A 167 -7.73 13.32 -13.50
CA PHE A 167 -6.99 12.33 -12.70
C PHE A 167 -7.23 12.42 -11.19
N GLY A 168 -7.94 13.46 -10.73
CA GLY A 168 -8.23 13.66 -9.32
C GLY A 168 -9.09 12.53 -8.76
N ASN A 169 -8.68 11.99 -7.63
CA ASN A 169 -9.46 11.01 -6.90
C ASN A 169 -10.13 11.70 -5.70
N LYS A 170 -11.47 11.71 -5.71
CA LYS A 170 -12.32 12.38 -4.73
C LYS A 170 -11.98 11.98 -3.29
N SER A 171 -11.62 10.72 -3.04
CA SER A 171 -11.32 10.22 -1.70
C SER A 171 -10.16 10.96 -1.00
N TYR A 172 -9.18 11.48 -1.76
CA TYR A 172 -8.04 12.20 -1.18
C TYR A 172 -8.25 13.72 -1.12
N MET A 173 -9.26 14.24 -1.84
CA MET A 173 -9.58 15.67 -1.89
C MET A 173 -10.60 16.07 -0.83
N THR A 174 -11.42 15.12 -0.37
CA THR A 174 -12.47 15.35 0.64
C THR A 174 -12.10 14.88 2.04
N SER A 175 -10.93 14.25 2.23
CA SER A 175 -10.50 13.80 3.56
C SER A 175 -10.42 15.00 4.51
N LYS A 176 -11.30 15.01 5.52
CA LYS A 176 -11.25 15.89 6.68
C LYS A 176 -10.09 15.48 7.58
#